data_AF-A0A3D8Y801-F1
#
_entry.id   AF-A0A3D8Y801-F1
#
_cell.length_a   1.000
_cell.length_b   1.000
_cell.length_c   1.000
_cell.angle_alpha   90.00
_cell.angle_beta   90.00
_cell.angle_gamma   90.00
#
_symmetry.space_group_name_H-M   'P 1'
#
loop_
_entity.id
_entity.type
_entity.pdbx_description
1 polymer ?
#
loop_
_entity_poly.entity_id
_entity_poly.type
_entity_poly.pdbx_seq_one_letter_code
_entity_poly.pdbx_strand_id
1 'polypeptide(L)'
;MYINTVSHYLPSQVIGNEYFTKLNNLSDEWIVSRTGISERRRAAPDENTATMGIKAVEALLENIPYSKNEIDLIVGATYTPYDTIVTLGHAIQHQLQIPDIPVVTISSACSSLLNAVEIVEGYFAMGKASKALVIVSDHNTAYNNEQDTVSGHLWGDGASALLISKERQTEKDMHIRKLITGGAATSGKAIEAVVLRPNDRGVIMPFGRDVFQNACIYMPKVSQQVIQACGLTIDDLDYLIPHQANHRISLNVINTLGIPAEKLLSNIQYLGNTGCAGCAIALSENQEKFVKGDNIVVTVFGGGYSYGAMLLTV
;
A
#
# COMPACT_ATOMS: atom_id res chain seq x y z
N MET A 1 12.51 5.32 13.88
CA MET A 1 11.50 6.32 13.45
C MET A 1 10.12 5.78 13.75
N TYR A 2 9.13 6.65 13.91
CA TYR A 2 7.82 6.29 14.46
C TYR A 2 6.71 6.74 13.52
N ILE A 3 5.73 5.86 13.27
CA ILE A 3 4.48 6.24 12.62
C ILE A 3 3.58 6.79 13.73
N ASN A 4 3.21 8.07 13.65
CA ASN A 4 2.41 8.72 14.67
C ASN A 4 0.91 8.52 14.44
N THR A 5 0.49 8.51 13.18
CA THR A 5 -0.91 8.28 12.79
C THR A 5 -0.99 7.85 11.34
N VAL A 6 -2.03 7.10 11.00
CA VAL A 6 -2.34 6.64 9.65
C VAL A 6 -3.81 6.90 9.36
N SER A 7 -4.11 7.53 8.24
CA SER A 7 -5.48 7.73 7.76
C SER A 7 -5.66 7.11 6.38
N HIS A 8 -6.90 7.00 5.95
CA HIS A 8 -7.22 6.56 4.60
C HIS A 8 -8.39 7.34 4.03
N TYR A 9 -8.48 7.29 2.71
CA TYR A 9 -9.65 7.70 1.95
C TYR A 9 -10.05 6.59 0.99
N LEU A 10 -11.34 6.29 0.96
CA LEU A 10 -11.95 5.36 0.03
C LEU A 10 -13.01 6.11 -0.78
N PRO A 11 -12.99 6.00 -2.12
CA PRO A 11 -14.10 6.44 -2.92
C PRO A 11 -15.43 5.83 -2.48
N SER A 12 -16.51 6.58 -2.69
CA SER A 12 -17.85 6.22 -2.25
C SER A 12 -18.52 5.17 -3.14
N GLN A 13 -18.11 5.07 -4.41
CA GLN A 13 -18.70 4.11 -5.33
C GLN A 13 -18.19 2.69 -5.03
N VAL A 14 -19.12 1.80 -4.70
CA VAL A 14 -18.88 0.37 -4.50
C VAL A 14 -19.27 -0.38 -5.77
N ILE A 15 -18.35 -1.18 -6.30
CA ILE A 15 -18.54 -1.99 -7.50
C ILE A 15 -18.53 -3.47 -7.11
N GLY A 16 -19.70 -4.10 -7.10
CA GLY A 16 -19.85 -5.53 -6.88
C GLY A 16 -19.45 -6.36 -8.10
N ASN A 17 -19.28 -7.67 -7.91
CA ASN A 17 -18.94 -8.59 -8.99
C ASN A 17 -20.02 -8.69 -10.07
N GLU A 18 -21.29 -8.37 -9.78
CA GLU A 18 -22.37 -8.34 -10.77
C GLU A 18 -22.12 -7.35 -11.91
N TYR A 19 -21.30 -6.33 -11.67
CA TYR A 19 -20.84 -5.41 -12.71
C TYR A 19 -20.05 -6.17 -13.79
N PHE A 20 -19.08 -6.99 -13.39
CA PHE A 20 -18.26 -7.77 -14.31
C PHE A 20 -19.04 -8.90 -14.96
N THR A 21 -20.00 -9.50 -14.26
CA THR A 21 -20.94 -10.46 -14.87
C THR A 21 -21.65 -9.85 -16.08
N LYS A 22 -22.14 -8.62 -15.97
CA LYS A 22 -22.80 -7.90 -17.09
C LYS A 22 -21.82 -7.43 -18.15
N LEU A 23 -20.60 -7.08 -17.75
CA LEU A 23 -19.59 -6.48 -18.62
C LEU A 23 -18.87 -7.50 -19.52
N ASN A 24 -18.46 -8.64 -18.95
CA ASN A 24 -17.57 -9.60 -19.60
C ASN A 24 -17.86 -11.08 -19.24
N ASN A 25 -19.04 -11.37 -18.66
CA ASN A 25 -19.52 -12.72 -18.30
C ASN A 25 -18.70 -13.45 -17.22
N LEU A 26 -17.85 -12.77 -16.46
CA LEU A 26 -17.20 -13.35 -15.28
C LEU A 26 -18.20 -13.42 -14.12
N SER A 27 -18.52 -14.63 -13.64
CA SER A 27 -19.45 -14.80 -12.52
C SER A 27 -18.82 -14.42 -11.18
N ASP A 28 -19.67 -14.07 -10.20
CA ASP A 28 -19.24 -13.79 -8.83
C ASP A 28 -18.45 -14.96 -8.23
N GLU A 29 -18.95 -16.19 -8.38
CA GLU A 29 -18.29 -17.39 -7.85
C GLU A 29 -16.91 -17.59 -8.47
N TRP A 30 -16.75 -17.26 -9.76
CA TRP A 30 -15.47 -17.35 -10.44
C TRP A 30 -14.49 -16.31 -9.90
N ILE A 31 -14.93 -15.06 -9.70
CA ILE A 31 -14.08 -13.98 -9.17
C ILE A 31 -13.68 -14.28 -7.73
N VAL A 32 -14.64 -14.58 -6.86
CA VAL A 32 -14.40 -14.87 -5.44
C VAL A 32 -13.48 -16.08 -5.28
N SER A 33 -13.73 -17.19 -5.98
CA SER A 33 -12.88 -18.39 -5.84
C SER A 33 -11.42 -18.18 -6.29
N ARG A 34 -11.17 -17.24 -7.21
CA ARG A 34 -9.82 -16.97 -7.74
C ARG A 34 -9.10 -15.82 -7.08
N THR A 35 -9.82 -14.90 -6.45
CA THR A 35 -9.27 -13.64 -5.94
C THR A 35 -9.64 -13.35 -4.49
N GLY A 36 -10.76 -13.89 -4.01
CA GLY A 36 -11.39 -13.53 -2.75
C GLY A 36 -12.12 -12.19 -2.78
N ILE A 37 -12.20 -11.51 -3.92
CA ILE A 37 -12.79 -10.16 -4.03
C ILE A 37 -14.29 -10.29 -4.31
N SER A 38 -15.11 -9.64 -3.48
CA SER A 38 -16.57 -9.53 -3.67
C SER A 38 -16.95 -8.17 -4.24
N GLU A 39 -16.23 -7.12 -3.83
CA GLU A 39 -16.46 -5.75 -4.28
C GLU A 39 -15.15 -4.95 -4.28
N ARG A 40 -15.19 -3.77 -4.91
CA ARG A 40 -14.08 -2.80 -4.89
C ARG A 40 -14.59 -1.37 -4.89
N ARG A 41 -13.71 -0.42 -4.58
CA ARG A 41 -14.00 1.02 -4.65
C ARG A 41 -13.57 1.59 -5.99
N ARG A 42 -14.39 2.50 -6.54
CA ARG A 42 -14.12 3.22 -7.79
C ARG A 42 -14.21 4.73 -7.53
N ALA A 43 -13.20 5.46 -7.98
CA ALA A 43 -13.16 6.92 -7.91
C ALA A 43 -14.33 7.55 -8.68
N ALA A 44 -14.92 8.61 -8.14
CA ALA A 44 -15.90 9.41 -8.86
C ALA A 44 -15.24 10.20 -10.01
N PRO A 45 -16.00 10.73 -10.99
CA PRO A 45 -15.43 11.44 -12.14
C PRO A 45 -14.58 12.68 -11.80
N ASP A 46 -14.82 13.30 -10.65
CA ASP A 46 -14.06 14.44 -10.12
C ASP A 46 -12.91 14.01 -9.18
N GLU A 47 -12.73 12.70 -9.00
CA GLU A 47 -11.67 12.14 -8.18
C GLU A 47 -10.48 11.66 -9.01
N ASN A 48 -9.29 11.88 -8.47
CA ASN A 48 -8.04 11.41 -9.04
C ASN A 48 -7.05 11.09 -7.92
N THR A 49 -5.88 10.61 -8.30
CA THR A 49 -4.80 10.23 -7.38
C THR A 49 -4.44 11.36 -6.40
N ALA A 50 -4.43 12.62 -6.85
CA ALA A 50 -4.14 13.76 -5.98
C ALA A 50 -5.31 14.09 -5.04
N THR A 51 -6.55 14.16 -5.54
CA THR A 51 -7.71 14.52 -4.70
C THR A 51 -8.03 13.44 -3.67
N MET A 52 -7.86 12.16 -3.99
CA MET A 52 -7.94 11.08 -3.01
C MET A 52 -6.83 11.19 -1.95
N GLY A 53 -5.59 11.48 -2.36
CA GLY A 53 -4.48 11.75 -1.45
C GLY A 53 -4.77 12.93 -0.51
N ILE A 54 -5.36 14.02 -1.02
CA ILE A 54 -5.74 15.20 -0.24
C ILE A 54 -6.73 14.81 0.85
N LYS A 55 -7.80 14.08 0.50
CA LYS A 55 -8.81 13.64 1.46
C LYS A 55 -8.22 12.72 2.54
N ALA A 56 -7.29 11.84 2.19
CA ALA A 56 -6.58 11.03 3.17
C ALA A 56 -5.76 11.91 4.13
N VAL A 57 -5.03 12.89 3.62
CA VAL A 57 -4.27 13.83 4.45
C VAL A 57 -5.18 14.69 5.33
N GLU A 58 -6.31 15.18 4.83
CA GLU A 58 -7.29 15.93 5.63
C GLU A 58 -7.78 15.11 6.83
N ALA A 59 -8.13 13.83 6.62
CA ALA A 59 -8.49 12.92 7.70
C ALA A 59 -7.31 12.65 8.67
N LEU A 60 -6.07 12.65 8.18
CA LEU A 60 -4.89 12.50 9.03
C LEU A 60 -4.73 13.68 9.99
N LEU A 61 -4.95 14.89 9.48
CA LEU A 61 -4.76 16.14 10.22
C LEU A 61 -5.71 16.30 11.40
N GLU A 62 -6.83 15.57 11.43
CA GLU A 62 -7.74 15.55 12.57
C GLU A 62 -7.09 14.98 13.83
N ASN A 63 -6.10 14.09 13.68
CA ASN A 63 -5.42 13.37 14.76
C ASN A 63 -3.91 13.65 14.80
N ILE A 64 -3.46 14.77 14.22
CA ILE A 64 -2.04 15.12 14.20
C ILE A 64 -1.55 15.48 15.63
N PRO A 65 -0.44 14.90 16.11
CA PRO A 65 0.06 15.17 17.46
C PRO A 65 0.88 16.46 17.57
N TYR A 66 1.15 17.14 16.45
CA TYR A 66 1.96 18.35 16.36
C TYR A 66 1.44 19.29 15.26
N SER A 67 2.01 20.48 15.13
CA SER A 67 1.55 21.41 14.09
C SER A 67 1.89 20.88 12.69
N LYS A 68 0.94 20.93 11.75
CA LYS A 68 1.20 20.53 10.36
C LYS A 68 2.37 21.28 9.71
N ASN A 69 2.67 22.49 10.20
CA ASN A 69 3.78 23.31 9.72
C ASN A 69 5.15 22.80 10.19
N GLU A 70 5.20 21.78 11.06
CA GLU A 70 6.43 21.10 11.46
C GLU A 70 6.81 19.95 10.52
N ILE A 71 5.95 19.61 9.54
CA ILE A 71 6.30 18.65 8.49
C ILE A 71 7.42 19.27 7.65
N ASP A 72 8.56 18.60 7.61
CA ASP A 72 9.79 19.04 6.93
C ASP A 72 10.19 18.10 5.77
N LEU A 73 9.33 17.16 5.39
CA LEU A 73 9.46 16.29 4.21
C LEU A 73 8.10 15.79 3.75
N ILE A 74 7.85 15.81 2.43
CA ILE A 74 6.70 15.13 1.82
C ILE A 74 7.20 14.06 0.84
N VAL A 75 6.71 12.83 0.98
CA VAL A 75 6.98 11.71 0.08
C VAL A 75 5.66 11.19 -0.50
N GLY A 76 5.40 11.49 -1.77
CA GLY A 76 4.31 10.89 -2.53
C GLY A 76 4.71 9.53 -3.11
N ALA A 77 3.76 8.61 -3.22
CA ALA A 77 3.94 7.30 -3.84
C ALA A 77 2.69 6.93 -4.64
N THR A 78 2.90 6.68 -5.93
CA THR A 78 1.84 6.22 -6.84
C THR A 78 2.48 5.63 -8.09
N TYR A 79 1.88 4.58 -8.64
CA TYR A 79 2.19 4.16 -10.01
C TYR A 79 1.13 4.61 -11.02
N THR A 80 -0.02 5.11 -10.57
CA THR A 80 -1.06 5.72 -11.40
C THR A 80 -1.12 7.23 -11.21
N PRO A 81 -0.10 8.01 -11.63
CA PRO A 81 -0.12 9.46 -11.43
C PRO A 81 -1.27 10.09 -12.20
N TYR A 82 -1.92 11.10 -11.63
CA TYR A 82 -2.83 11.97 -12.39
C TYR A 82 -2.03 12.93 -13.29
N ASP A 83 -0.94 13.47 -12.75
CA ASP A 83 0.00 14.36 -13.44
C ASP A 83 1.44 13.97 -13.04
N THR A 84 2.34 13.92 -14.01
CA THR A 84 3.75 13.55 -13.81
C THR A 84 4.65 14.76 -13.54
N ILE A 85 4.18 15.98 -13.83
CA ILE A 85 4.85 17.25 -13.53
C ILE A 85 4.36 17.75 -12.17
N VAL A 86 3.05 17.91 -12.00
CA VAL A 86 2.44 18.22 -10.70
C VAL A 86 2.22 16.92 -9.95
N THR A 87 3.32 16.35 -9.46
CA THR A 87 3.31 15.06 -8.78
C THR A 87 2.38 15.05 -7.56
N LEU A 88 1.94 13.86 -7.13
CA LEU A 88 1.15 13.67 -5.91
C LEU A 88 1.68 14.47 -4.71
N GLY A 89 2.99 14.38 -4.42
CA GLY A 89 3.59 15.10 -3.30
C GLY A 89 3.44 16.63 -3.41
N HIS A 90 3.65 17.20 -4.60
CA HIS A 90 3.54 18.64 -4.82
C HIS A 90 2.09 19.14 -4.77
N ALA A 91 1.13 18.35 -5.27
CA ALA A 91 -0.29 18.68 -5.13
C ALA A 91 -0.71 18.75 -3.65
N ILE A 92 -0.24 17.80 -2.83
CA ILE A 92 -0.48 17.79 -1.38
C ILE A 92 0.21 18.96 -0.69
N GLN A 93 1.48 19.24 -1.01
CA GLN A 93 2.19 20.39 -0.46
C GLN A 93 1.44 21.69 -0.71
N HIS A 94 0.96 21.89 -1.95
CA HIS A 94 0.17 23.05 -2.30
C HIS A 94 -1.13 23.11 -1.48
N GLN A 95 -1.88 22.01 -1.37
CA GLN A 95 -3.09 21.96 -0.54
C GLN A 95 -2.82 22.32 0.93
N LEU A 96 -1.69 21.84 1.48
CA LEU A 96 -1.32 22.10 2.86
C LEU A 96 -0.75 23.50 3.12
N GLN A 97 -0.33 24.20 2.06
CA GLN A 97 0.36 25.50 2.13
C GLN A 97 1.62 25.45 3.00
N ILE A 98 2.41 24.37 2.89
CA ILE A 98 3.70 24.23 3.59
C ILE A 98 4.83 24.67 2.65
N PRO A 99 5.47 25.82 2.91
CA PRO A 99 6.51 26.35 2.04
C PRO A 99 7.88 25.69 2.28
N ASP A 100 8.75 25.73 1.27
CA ASP A 100 10.20 25.56 1.39
C ASP A 100 10.72 24.26 2.06
N ILE A 101 10.05 23.13 1.81
CA ILE A 101 10.50 21.80 2.24
C ILE A 101 10.81 20.86 1.06
N PRO A 102 11.65 19.83 1.25
CA PRO A 102 11.81 18.76 0.26
C PRO A 102 10.50 18.02 -0.02
N VAL A 103 10.20 17.86 -1.31
CA VAL A 103 9.08 17.06 -1.80
C VAL A 103 9.57 16.10 -2.87
N VAL A 104 9.31 14.81 -2.69
CA VAL A 104 9.67 13.77 -3.66
C VAL A 104 8.47 12.88 -3.93
N THR A 105 8.38 12.33 -5.14
CA THR A 105 7.38 11.32 -5.49
C THR A 105 8.06 10.14 -6.14
N ILE A 106 7.64 8.92 -5.77
CA ILE A 106 8.24 7.68 -6.23
C ILE A 106 7.22 6.67 -6.76
N SER A 107 7.73 5.70 -7.51
CA SER A 107 6.99 4.52 -7.93
C SER A 107 7.88 3.28 -7.88
N SER A 108 7.38 2.24 -7.24
CA SER A 108 7.89 0.87 -7.18
C SER A 108 6.72 -0.11 -7.30
N ALA A 109 5.76 0.23 -8.18
CA ALA A 109 4.46 -0.44 -8.30
C ALA A 109 3.75 -0.58 -6.94
N CYS A 110 3.14 -1.73 -6.65
CA CYS A 110 2.45 -1.96 -5.37
C CYS A 110 3.37 -1.89 -4.13
N SER A 111 4.70 -1.99 -4.30
CA SER A 111 5.65 -1.89 -3.17
C SER A 111 5.95 -0.45 -2.75
N SER A 112 5.40 0.54 -3.46
CA SER A 112 5.75 1.97 -3.26
C SER A 112 5.56 2.47 -1.83
N LEU A 113 4.63 1.92 -1.05
CA LEU A 113 4.48 2.28 0.37
C LEU A 113 5.79 2.11 1.15
N LEU A 114 6.39 0.92 1.09
CA LEU A 114 7.60 0.63 1.87
C LEU A 114 8.83 1.33 1.29
N ASN A 115 8.90 1.52 -0.02
CA ASN A 115 9.95 2.35 -0.63
C ASN A 115 9.82 3.84 -0.21
N ALA A 116 8.60 4.36 -0.03
CA ALA A 116 8.40 5.73 0.43
C ALA A 116 8.86 5.89 1.89
N VAL A 117 8.54 4.91 2.74
CA VAL A 117 9.03 4.84 4.12
C VAL A 117 10.56 4.72 4.17
N GLU A 118 11.18 3.98 3.25
CA GLU A 118 12.65 3.87 3.16
C GLU A 118 13.32 5.19 2.79
N ILE A 119 12.69 5.98 1.91
CA ILE A 119 13.16 7.32 1.60
C ILE A 119 13.09 8.22 2.84
N VAL A 120 12.00 8.15 3.61
CA VAL A 120 11.90 8.87 4.89
C VAL A 120 13.03 8.46 5.83
N GLU A 121 13.31 7.16 5.97
CA GLU A 121 14.42 6.64 6.78
C GLU A 121 15.76 7.26 6.36
N GLY A 122 16.04 7.31 5.05
CA GLY A 122 17.25 7.91 4.50
C GLY A 122 17.37 9.41 4.80
N TYR A 123 16.28 10.17 4.64
CA TYR A 123 16.28 11.61 4.97
C TYR A 123 16.51 11.87 6.46
N PHE A 124 15.92 11.06 7.34
CA PHE A 124 16.09 11.17 8.79
C PHE A 124 17.50 10.78 9.25
N ALA A 125 18.07 9.73 8.63
CA ALA A 125 19.44 9.28 8.88
C ALA A 125 20.47 10.33 8.46
N MET A 126 20.23 11.03 7.35
CA MET A 126 21.08 12.14 6.88
C MET A 126 20.88 13.44 7.65
N GLY A 127 19.87 13.54 8.52
CA GLY A 127 19.52 14.79 9.22
C GLY A 127 18.93 15.87 8.29
N LYS A 128 18.37 15.48 7.13
CA LYS A 128 17.72 16.40 6.19
C LYS A 128 16.26 16.69 6.52
N ALA A 129 15.65 15.86 7.35
CA ALA A 129 14.27 15.96 7.81
C ALA A 129 14.12 15.25 9.16
N SER A 130 13.00 15.50 9.84
CA SER A 130 12.66 14.91 11.14
C SER A 130 11.18 14.54 11.28
N LYS A 131 10.31 15.08 10.42
CA LYS A 131 8.86 14.87 10.40
C LYS A 131 8.38 14.83 8.95
N ALA A 132 8.01 13.64 8.50
CA ALA A 132 7.62 13.37 7.14
C ALA A 132 6.13 13.06 7.03
N LEU A 133 5.52 13.52 5.94
CA LEU A 133 4.22 13.07 5.47
C LEU A 133 4.43 12.14 4.28
N VAL A 134 4.02 10.88 4.41
CA VAL A 134 3.98 9.91 3.31
C VAL A 134 2.55 9.83 2.79
N ILE A 135 2.37 9.92 1.48
CA ILE A 135 1.06 9.75 0.83
C ILE A 135 1.17 8.63 -0.19
N VAL A 136 0.33 7.61 -0.07
CA VAL A 136 0.14 6.56 -1.06
C VAL A 136 -1.24 6.70 -1.66
N SER A 137 -1.34 6.79 -2.99
CA SER A 137 -2.64 6.83 -3.65
C SER A 137 -2.53 6.18 -5.02
N ASP A 138 -3.48 5.30 -5.35
CA ASP A 138 -3.61 4.81 -6.72
C ASP A 138 -5.07 4.90 -7.19
N HIS A 139 -5.21 5.38 -8.42
CA HIS A 139 -6.43 5.45 -9.21
C HIS A 139 -6.32 4.39 -10.31
N ASN A 140 -6.34 3.12 -9.92
CA ASN A 140 -6.19 2.00 -10.82
C ASN A 140 -7.29 1.95 -11.87
N THR A 141 -8.52 2.34 -11.52
CA THR A 141 -9.65 2.27 -12.46
C THR A 141 -9.57 3.30 -13.60
N ALA A 142 -8.78 4.37 -13.46
CA ALA A 142 -8.46 5.28 -14.56
C ALA A 142 -7.53 4.64 -15.60
N TYR A 143 -6.79 3.60 -15.21
CA TYR A 143 -5.77 3.00 -16.04
C TYR A 143 -6.07 1.56 -16.42
N ASN A 144 -6.97 0.83 -15.77
CA ASN A 144 -7.19 -0.57 -16.09
C ASN A 144 -8.01 -0.75 -17.36
N ASN A 145 -7.82 -1.88 -18.02
CA ASN A 145 -8.79 -2.37 -18.99
C ASN A 145 -9.80 -3.28 -18.27
N GLU A 146 -10.97 -2.76 -17.92
CA GLU A 146 -12.03 -3.55 -17.25
C GLU A 146 -12.60 -4.68 -18.12
N GLN A 147 -12.38 -4.65 -19.44
CA GLN A 147 -12.82 -5.73 -20.34
C GLN A 147 -11.87 -6.92 -20.30
N ASP A 148 -10.66 -6.75 -19.75
CA ASP A 148 -9.70 -7.84 -19.59
C ASP A 148 -10.22 -8.84 -18.55
N THR A 149 -10.52 -10.05 -19.03
CA THR A 149 -11.00 -11.14 -18.17
C THR A 149 -9.88 -11.75 -17.29
N VAL A 150 -8.62 -11.42 -17.55
CA VAL A 150 -7.48 -11.90 -16.74
C VAL A 150 -7.30 -11.05 -15.49
N SER A 151 -7.30 -9.72 -15.62
CA SER A 151 -6.94 -8.82 -14.51
C SER A 151 -7.88 -7.62 -14.33
N GLY A 152 -8.77 -7.32 -15.27
CA GLY A 152 -9.64 -6.13 -15.24
C GLY A 152 -10.53 -6.04 -14.00
N HIS A 153 -10.92 -7.20 -13.46
CA HIS A 153 -11.73 -7.31 -12.25
C HIS A 153 -10.93 -7.14 -10.95
N LEU A 154 -9.60 -7.02 -10.95
CA LEU A 154 -8.85 -6.98 -9.67
C LEU A 154 -8.88 -5.62 -8.98
N TRP A 155 -8.93 -4.55 -9.77
CA TRP A 155 -8.47 -3.23 -9.37
C TRP A 155 -9.51 -2.44 -8.59
N GLY A 156 -9.08 -1.82 -7.50
CA GLY A 156 -9.82 -0.79 -6.79
C GLY A 156 -8.99 0.47 -6.63
N ASP A 157 -9.63 1.54 -6.18
CA ASP A 157 -9.00 2.85 -5.96
C ASP A 157 -8.95 3.19 -4.47
N GLY A 158 -7.96 3.98 -4.08
CA GLY A 158 -7.87 4.46 -2.71
C GLY A 158 -6.62 5.28 -2.43
N ALA A 159 -6.60 5.89 -1.25
CA ALA A 159 -5.45 6.60 -0.74
C ALA A 159 -5.27 6.40 0.76
N SER A 160 -4.04 6.59 1.23
CA SER A 160 -3.69 6.63 2.64
C SER A 160 -2.54 7.60 2.87
N ALA A 161 -2.51 8.20 4.05
CA ALA A 161 -1.44 9.07 4.50
C ALA A 161 -0.86 8.53 5.82
N LEU A 162 0.46 8.64 5.96
CA LEU A 162 1.18 8.30 7.19
C LEU A 162 1.96 9.53 7.63
N LEU A 163 1.88 9.84 8.92
CA LEU A 163 2.75 10.81 9.56
C LEU A 163 3.87 10.07 10.28
N ILE A 164 5.11 10.41 9.95
CA ILE A 164 6.28 9.71 10.47
C ILE A 164 7.22 10.74 11.09
N SER A 165 7.66 10.50 12.31
CA SER A 165 8.63 11.33 13.00
C SER A 165 9.89 10.54 13.35
N LYS A 166 11.01 11.26 13.46
CA LYS A 166 12.28 10.66 13.90
C LYS A 166 12.17 10.17 15.35
N GLU A 167 11.55 10.99 16.20
CA GLU A 167 11.35 10.74 17.63
C GLU A 167 9.88 10.50 17.96
N ARG A 168 9.63 9.70 19.01
CA ARG A 168 8.28 9.40 19.50
C ARG A 168 7.57 10.69 19.96
N GLN A 169 6.33 10.87 19.53
CA GLN A 169 5.45 11.98 19.90
C GLN A 169 4.42 11.54 20.94
N THR A 170 3.91 10.30 20.84
CA THR A 170 2.93 9.73 21.78
C THR A 170 3.27 8.29 22.16
N GLU A 171 2.67 7.79 23.25
CA GLU A 171 2.80 6.39 23.66
C GLU A 171 2.16 5.39 22.68
N LYS A 172 1.24 5.85 21.83
CA LYS A 172 0.57 5.02 20.82
C LYS A 172 1.34 4.92 19.50
N ASP A 173 2.41 5.71 19.34
CA ASP A 173 3.16 5.74 18.09
C ASP A 173 3.82 4.38 17.79
N MET A 174 3.64 3.89 16.57
CA MET A 174 4.23 2.63 16.14
C MET A 174 5.69 2.82 15.75
N HIS A 175 6.60 2.18 16.49
CA HIS A 175 8.02 2.17 16.19
C HIS A 175 8.31 1.28 14.97
N ILE A 176 8.80 1.86 13.88
CA ILE A 176 9.37 1.10 12.76
C ILE A 176 10.72 0.57 13.22
N ARG A 177 10.76 -0.69 13.65
CA ARG A 177 11.97 -1.33 14.19
C ARG A 177 12.93 -1.76 13.10
N LYS A 178 12.38 -2.25 11.98
CA LYS A 178 13.14 -2.66 10.82
C LYS A 178 12.32 -2.49 9.55
N LEU A 179 12.99 -2.03 8.51
CA LEU A 179 12.51 -1.95 7.15
C LEU A 179 13.50 -2.64 6.22
N ILE A 180 12.99 -3.40 5.25
CA ILE A 180 13.76 -3.99 4.14
C ILE A 180 12.93 -3.80 2.87
N THR A 181 13.52 -3.19 1.85
CA THR A 181 12.99 -3.22 0.48
C THR A 181 13.97 -3.94 -0.44
N GLY A 182 13.49 -4.41 -1.58
CA GLY A 182 14.34 -5.10 -2.55
C GLY A 182 13.72 -5.21 -3.94
N GLY A 183 14.59 -5.40 -4.93
CA GLY A 183 14.22 -5.71 -6.30
C GLY A 183 14.33 -7.21 -6.60
N ALA A 184 13.42 -7.70 -7.44
CA ALA A 184 13.41 -9.06 -7.98
C ALA A 184 13.24 -9.03 -9.52
N ALA A 185 13.73 -7.96 -10.17
CA ALA A 185 13.59 -7.76 -11.61
C ALA A 185 14.26 -8.84 -12.49
N THR A 186 15.15 -9.62 -11.91
CA THR A 186 15.83 -10.75 -12.56
C THR A 186 15.04 -12.07 -12.49
N SER A 187 13.85 -12.07 -11.89
CA SER A 187 13.07 -13.28 -11.62
C SER A 187 11.89 -13.43 -12.58
N GLY A 188 11.73 -14.63 -13.13
CA GLY A 188 10.55 -15.01 -13.91
C GLY A 188 10.22 -14.00 -15.00
N LYS A 189 8.98 -13.49 -14.97
CA LYS A 189 8.44 -12.53 -15.95
C LYS A 189 8.40 -11.09 -15.43
N ALA A 190 9.25 -10.77 -14.48
CA ALA A 190 9.31 -9.50 -13.75
C ALA A 190 9.05 -8.22 -14.58
N ILE A 191 9.59 -8.13 -15.80
CA ILE A 191 9.49 -6.92 -16.67
C ILE A 191 8.24 -6.87 -17.56
N GLU A 192 7.44 -7.93 -17.60
CA GLU A 192 6.24 -8.05 -18.46
C GLU A 192 4.98 -8.55 -17.72
N ALA A 193 5.13 -9.04 -16.48
CA ALA A 193 4.04 -9.65 -15.71
C ALA A 193 3.01 -8.68 -15.18
N VAL A 194 3.43 -7.47 -14.83
CA VAL A 194 2.58 -6.34 -14.47
C VAL A 194 3.16 -5.14 -15.19
N VAL A 195 2.38 -4.51 -16.07
CA VAL A 195 2.81 -3.32 -16.79
C VAL A 195 1.69 -2.28 -16.76
N LEU A 196 2.10 -1.02 -16.71
CA LEU A 196 1.24 0.14 -16.91
C LEU A 196 1.75 0.89 -18.14
N ARG A 197 0.99 0.87 -19.23
CA ARG A 197 1.29 1.63 -20.44
C ARG A 197 0.02 2.39 -20.85
N PRO A 198 -0.10 3.69 -20.53
CA PRO A 198 -1.33 4.44 -20.76
C PRO A 198 -1.84 4.36 -22.21
N ASN A 199 -0.91 4.38 -23.18
CA ASN A 199 -1.24 4.29 -24.61
C ASN A 199 -1.31 2.85 -25.16
N ASP A 200 -1.07 1.83 -24.33
CA ASP A 200 -1.09 0.39 -24.68
C ASP A 200 -1.78 -0.39 -23.56
N ARG A 201 -3.13 -0.39 -23.60
CA ARG A 201 -4.02 -1.16 -22.71
C ARG A 201 -3.96 -0.80 -21.22
N GLY A 202 -3.21 0.24 -20.85
CA GLY A 202 -3.19 0.75 -19.49
C GLY A 202 -2.50 -0.22 -18.51
N VAL A 203 -3.06 -0.44 -17.32
CA VAL A 203 -2.57 -1.44 -16.36
C VAL A 203 -3.13 -2.81 -16.68
N ILE A 204 -2.23 -3.77 -16.92
CA ILE A 204 -2.57 -5.17 -17.16
C ILE A 204 -1.64 -6.10 -16.38
N MET A 205 -2.15 -7.29 -16.04
CA MET A 205 -1.39 -8.36 -15.41
C MET A 205 -1.53 -9.68 -16.20
N PRO A 206 -0.89 -9.80 -17.39
CA PRO A 206 -1.08 -10.94 -18.28
C PRO A 206 -0.50 -12.25 -17.72
N PHE A 207 0.45 -12.19 -16.77
CA PHE A 207 1.15 -13.35 -16.24
C PHE A 207 0.85 -13.59 -14.75
N GLY A 208 -0.43 -13.52 -14.36
CA GLY A 208 -0.86 -13.65 -12.96
C GLY A 208 -0.36 -14.89 -12.21
N ARG A 209 -0.10 -16.02 -12.89
CA ARG A 209 0.51 -17.20 -12.26
C ARG A 209 1.95 -16.95 -11.81
N ASP A 210 2.75 -16.27 -12.63
CA ASP A 210 4.14 -15.92 -12.32
C ASP A 210 4.18 -14.90 -11.19
N VAL A 211 3.27 -13.91 -11.22
CA VAL A 211 3.08 -12.94 -10.13
C VAL A 211 2.75 -13.66 -8.83
N PHE A 212 1.77 -14.57 -8.84
CA PHE A 212 1.37 -15.35 -7.67
C PHE A 212 2.55 -16.12 -7.07
N GLN A 213 3.30 -16.84 -7.91
CA GLN A 213 4.44 -17.66 -7.46
C GLN A 213 5.52 -16.81 -6.80
N ASN A 214 5.93 -15.70 -7.43
CA ASN A 214 6.96 -14.83 -6.88
C ASN A 214 6.48 -14.10 -5.62
N ALA A 215 5.24 -13.64 -5.58
CA ALA A 215 4.64 -13.03 -4.39
C ALA A 215 4.66 -13.99 -3.19
N CYS A 216 4.32 -15.27 -3.42
CA CYS A 216 4.36 -16.34 -2.41
C CYS A 216 5.79 -16.71 -1.97
N ILE A 217 6.83 -16.37 -2.73
CA ILE A 217 8.23 -16.59 -2.36
C ILE A 217 8.78 -15.40 -1.56
N TYR A 218 8.60 -14.19 -2.08
CA TYR A 218 9.29 -13.00 -1.56
C TYR A 218 8.64 -12.46 -0.29
N MET A 219 7.31 -12.42 -0.18
CA MET A 219 6.64 -11.87 1.01
C MET A 219 6.95 -12.66 2.30
N PRO A 220 6.84 -14.01 2.32
CA PRO A 220 7.23 -14.78 3.51
C PRO A 220 8.71 -14.59 3.84
N LYS A 221 9.58 -14.67 2.82
CA LYS A 221 11.03 -14.51 2.99
C LYS A 221 11.38 -13.18 3.65
N VAL A 222 10.90 -12.06 3.12
CA VAL A 222 11.25 -10.73 3.64
C VAL A 222 10.56 -10.45 4.98
N SER A 223 9.37 -10.99 5.22
CA SER A 223 8.71 -10.96 6.54
C SER A 223 9.58 -11.66 7.60
N GLN A 224 10.08 -12.85 7.30
CA GLN A 224 10.96 -13.58 8.21
C GLN A 224 12.27 -12.82 8.46
N GLN A 225 12.83 -12.16 7.44
CA GLN A 225 14.05 -11.36 7.57
C GLN A 225 13.88 -10.16 8.52
N VAL A 226 12.77 -9.41 8.44
CA VAL A 226 12.55 -8.26 9.34
C VAL A 226 12.28 -8.71 10.78
N ILE A 227 11.59 -9.85 10.96
CA ILE A 227 11.33 -10.46 12.27
C ILE A 227 12.66 -10.88 12.93
N GLN A 228 13.50 -11.63 12.20
CA GLN A 228 14.80 -12.08 12.70
C GLN A 228 15.75 -10.92 12.98
N ALA A 229 15.77 -9.89 12.13
CA ALA A 229 16.59 -8.70 12.34
C ALA A 229 16.23 -7.92 13.62
N CYS A 230 15.01 -8.10 14.13
CA CYS A 230 14.54 -7.53 15.39
C CYS A 230 14.76 -8.45 16.60
N GLY A 231 15.35 -9.64 16.41
CA GLY A 231 15.55 -10.66 17.44
C GLY A 231 14.27 -11.38 17.86
N LEU A 232 13.25 -11.36 17.00
CA LEU A 232 11.95 -11.99 17.24
C LEU A 232 11.80 -13.29 16.44
N THR A 233 10.76 -14.05 16.77
CA THR A 233 10.28 -15.23 16.06
C THR A 233 8.89 -14.99 15.48
N ILE A 234 8.39 -15.91 14.66
CA ILE A 234 7.02 -15.82 14.12
C ILE A 234 5.98 -15.85 15.24
N ASP A 235 6.26 -16.56 16.34
CA ASP A 235 5.33 -16.71 17.46
C ASP A 235 5.12 -15.38 18.21
N ASP A 236 6.09 -14.46 18.13
CA ASP A 236 6.03 -13.11 18.71
C ASP A 236 5.20 -12.13 17.87
N LEU A 237 4.72 -12.54 16.69
CA LEU A 237 3.95 -11.67 15.79
C LEU A 237 2.47 -11.66 16.18
N ASP A 238 1.88 -10.48 16.34
CA ASP A 238 0.45 -10.32 16.64
C ASP A 238 -0.37 -10.18 15.36
N TYR A 239 0.14 -9.46 14.37
CA TYR A 239 -0.58 -9.24 13.11
C TYR A 239 0.33 -9.26 11.88
N LEU A 240 -0.22 -9.75 10.77
CA LEU A 240 0.36 -9.67 9.43
C LEU A 240 -0.57 -8.90 8.48
N ILE A 241 -0.03 -7.89 7.82
CA ILE A 241 -0.68 -7.13 6.75
C ILE A 241 0.07 -7.37 5.44
N PRO A 242 -0.30 -8.39 4.64
CA PRO A 242 0.29 -8.60 3.33
C PRO A 242 -0.27 -7.59 2.31
N HIS A 243 0.38 -7.49 1.14
CA HIS A 243 -0.19 -6.74 0.02
C HIS A 243 -1.55 -7.31 -0.37
N GLN A 244 -2.54 -6.42 -0.44
CA GLN A 244 -3.91 -6.71 -0.78
C GLN A 244 -4.06 -6.87 -2.31
N ALA A 245 -3.40 -7.89 -2.89
CA ALA A 245 -3.50 -8.19 -4.33
C ALA A 245 -4.54 -9.25 -4.65
N ASN A 246 -4.57 -10.30 -3.82
CA ASN A 246 -5.37 -11.50 -4.03
C ASN A 246 -5.38 -12.28 -2.71
N HIS A 247 -6.56 -12.62 -2.21
CA HIS A 247 -6.72 -13.30 -0.93
C HIS A 247 -5.96 -14.63 -0.86
N ARG A 248 -5.85 -15.36 -1.98
CA ARG A 248 -5.09 -16.63 -2.03
C ARG A 248 -3.60 -16.44 -1.80
N ILE A 249 -3.04 -15.29 -2.19
CA ILE A 249 -1.65 -14.96 -1.89
C ILE A 249 -1.53 -14.72 -0.38
N SER A 250 -2.42 -13.93 0.22
CA SER A 250 -2.44 -13.69 1.67
C SER A 250 -2.49 -15.00 2.47
N LEU A 251 -3.38 -15.93 2.07
CA LEU A 251 -3.47 -17.26 2.67
C LEU A 251 -2.19 -18.08 2.50
N ASN A 252 -1.55 -18.01 1.33
CA ASN A 252 -0.28 -18.71 1.12
C ASN A 252 0.83 -18.15 2.01
N VAL A 253 0.91 -16.82 2.18
CA VAL A 253 1.91 -16.18 3.02
C VAL A 253 1.78 -16.64 4.47
N ILE A 254 0.57 -16.58 5.05
CA ILE A 254 0.37 -17.01 6.44
C ILE A 254 0.65 -18.50 6.62
N ASN A 255 0.23 -19.35 5.68
CA ASN A 255 0.51 -20.79 5.74
C ASN A 255 2.01 -21.10 5.64
N THR A 256 2.74 -20.36 4.80
CA THR A 256 4.19 -20.53 4.65
C THR A 256 4.94 -20.12 5.91
N LEU A 257 4.46 -19.07 6.58
CA LEU A 257 5.04 -18.58 7.84
C LEU A 257 4.56 -19.38 9.07
N GLY A 258 3.47 -20.14 8.97
CA GLY A 258 2.85 -20.80 10.12
C GLY A 258 2.03 -19.85 11.01
N ILE A 259 1.55 -18.73 10.44
CA ILE A 259 0.77 -17.72 11.15
C ILE A 259 -0.71 -18.13 11.16
N PRO A 260 -1.40 -18.11 12.32
CA PRO A 260 -2.84 -18.35 12.41
C PRO A 260 -3.66 -17.33 11.60
N ALA A 261 -4.80 -17.77 11.04
CA ALA A 261 -5.61 -16.96 10.13
C ALA A 261 -6.19 -15.69 10.80
N GLU A 262 -6.44 -15.72 12.10
CA GLU A 262 -6.95 -14.60 12.90
C GLU A 262 -5.95 -13.45 13.06
N LYS A 263 -4.65 -13.71 12.83
CA LYS A 263 -3.59 -12.69 12.81
C LYS A 263 -3.46 -12.00 11.45
N LEU A 264 -4.13 -12.50 10.41
CA LEU A 264 -4.15 -11.87 9.09
C LEU A 264 -5.12 -10.69 9.06
N LEU A 265 -4.61 -9.51 8.74
CA LEU A 265 -5.45 -8.33 8.47
C LEU A 265 -5.54 -8.12 6.96
N SER A 266 -6.77 -8.16 6.45
CA SER A 266 -7.02 -8.07 5.02
C SER A 266 -8.38 -7.42 4.74
N ASN A 267 -8.40 -6.55 3.75
CA ASN A 267 -9.58 -5.83 3.25
C ASN A 267 -9.81 -6.06 1.74
N ILE A 268 -8.99 -6.93 1.12
CA ILE A 268 -9.04 -7.28 -0.31
C ILE A 268 -10.44 -7.71 -0.77
N GLN A 269 -11.21 -8.34 0.11
CA GLN A 269 -12.58 -8.78 -0.18
C GLN A 269 -13.50 -7.62 -0.56
N TYR A 270 -13.27 -6.44 0.03
CA TYR A 270 -14.16 -5.28 -0.07
C TYR A 270 -13.57 -4.11 -0.86
N LEU A 271 -12.24 -4.08 -1.01
CA LEU A 271 -11.56 -2.98 -1.68
C LEU A 271 -10.96 -3.37 -3.02
N GLY A 272 -10.84 -4.66 -3.33
CA GLY A 272 -10.01 -5.11 -4.44
C GLY A 272 -8.54 -4.71 -4.23
N ASN A 273 -7.75 -4.78 -5.30
CA ASN A 273 -6.37 -4.36 -5.28
C ASN A 273 -6.28 -2.84 -5.47
N THR A 274 -6.08 -2.13 -4.35
CA THR A 274 -5.88 -0.67 -4.29
C THR A 274 -4.42 -0.24 -4.47
N GLY A 275 -3.61 -1.07 -5.14
CA GLY A 275 -2.23 -0.77 -5.48
C GLY A 275 -1.33 -0.60 -4.26
N CYS A 276 -0.53 0.46 -4.25
CA CYS A 276 0.39 0.76 -3.16
C CYS A 276 -0.31 1.30 -1.90
N ALA A 277 -1.58 1.71 -1.98
CA ALA A 277 -2.34 2.19 -0.84
C ALA A 277 -2.85 1.05 0.07
N GLY A 278 -3.06 -0.16 -0.47
CA GLY A 278 -3.81 -1.22 0.21
C GLY A 278 -3.30 -1.61 1.60
N CYS A 279 -1.98 -1.74 1.78
CA CYS A 279 -1.41 -2.04 3.10
C CYS A 279 -1.57 -0.91 4.10
N ALA A 280 -1.45 0.34 3.65
CA ALA A 280 -1.60 1.51 4.52
C ALA A 280 -3.07 1.75 4.91
N ILE A 281 -4.00 1.48 3.98
CA ILE A 281 -5.44 1.45 4.27
C ILE A 281 -5.73 0.37 5.32
N ALA A 282 -5.25 -0.86 5.12
CA ALA A 282 -5.45 -1.95 6.08
C ALA A 282 -4.84 -1.63 7.46
N LEU A 283 -3.68 -0.96 7.50
CA LEU A 283 -3.08 -0.48 8.75
C LEU A 283 -3.97 0.56 9.44
N SER A 284 -4.48 1.55 8.69
CA SER A 284 -5.37 2.59 9.19
C SER A 284 -6.69 2.04 9.72
N GLU A 285 -7.33 1.11 9.00
CA GLU A 285 -8.59 0.46 9.42
C GLU A 285 -8.46 -0.32 10.73
N ASN A 286 -7.24 -0.75 11.07
CA ASN A 286 -6.98 -1.58 12.26
C ASN A 286 -6.21 -0.85 13.36
N GLN A 287 -5.86 0.43 13.20
CA GLN A 287 -4.97 1.12 14.15
C GLN A 287 -5.50 1.14 15.59
N GLU A 288 -6.81 1.23 15.78
CA GLU A 288 -7.46 1.21 17.11
C GLU A 288 -7.51 -0.19 17.74
N LYS A 289 -7.28 -1.25 16.95
CA LYS A 289 -7.21 -2.62 17.45
C LYS A 289 -5.86 -2.90 18.13
N PHE A 290 -4.82 -2.16 17.76
CA PHE A 290 -3.47 -2.43 18.23
C PHE A 290 -3.26 -1.94 19.66
N VAL A 291 -2.54 -2.72 20.44
CA VAL A 291 -2.17 -2.40 21.82
C VAL A 291 -0.65 -2.35 21.97
N LYS A 292 -0.20 -1.63 23.01
CA LYS A 292 1.22 -1.46 23.30
C LYS A 292 1.92 -2.82 23.41
N GLY A 293 3.02 -2.97 22.68
CA GLY A 293 3.80 -4.21 22.61
C GLY A 293 3.45 -5.10 21.42
N ASP A 294 2.34 -4.87 20.71
CA ASP A 294 1.99 -5.65 19.53
C ASP A 294 3.08 -5.54 18.47
N ASN A 295 3.48 -6.68 17.90
CA ASN A 295 4.37 -6.74 16.74
C ASN A 295 3.57 -6.97 15.47
N ILE A 296 3.72 -6.06 14.51
CA ILE A 296 2.97 -6.07 13.25
C ILE A 296 3.96 -6.10 12.11
N VAL A 297 3.76 -7.02 11.16
CA VAL A 297 4.52 -7.03 9.92
C VAL A 297 3.63 -6.58 8.76
N VAL A 298 4.10 -5.56 8.05
CA VAL A 298 3.54 -5.16 6.76
C VAL A 298 4.48 -5.68 5.68
N THR A 299 3.99 -6.48 4.74
CA THR A 299 4.80 -7.03 3.64
C THR A 299 4.16 -6.77 2.29
N VAL A 300 4.98 -6.40 1.30
CA VAL A 300 4.53 -6.00 -0.04
C VAL A 300 5.27 -6.75 -1.13
N PHE A 301 4.59 -6.89 -2.27
CA PHE A 301 5.14 -7.36 -3.52
C PHE A 301 4.48 -6.59 -4.66
N GLY A 302 5.23 -6.22 -5.70
CA GLY A 302 4.74 -5.44 -6.82
C GLY A 302 5.46 -5.75 -8.13
N GLY A 303 4.94 -5.21 -9.24
CA GLY A 303 5.58 -5.27 -10.56
C GLY A 303 7.00 -4.71 -10.56
N GLY A 304 7.85 -5.20 -11.46
CA GLY A 304 9.28 -4.88 -11.47
C GLY A 304 10.18 -6.12 -11.60
N TYR A 305 10.03 -7.18 -10.80
CA TYR A 305 9.31 -7.25 -9.53
C TYR A 305 10.03 -6.47 -8.42
N SER A 306 9.26 -6.04 -7.41
CA SER A 306 9.74 -5.41 -6.19
C SER A 306 9.11 -6.08 -4.98
N TYR A 307 9.76 -6.01 -3.82
CA TYR A 307 9.24 -6.53 -2.57
C TYR A 307 9.74 -5.72 -1.37
N GLY A 308 9.10 -5.92 -0.23
CA GLY A 308 9.60 -5.40 1.03
C GLY A 308 8.81 -5.88 2.24
N ALA A 309 9.35 -5.64 3.42
CA ALA A 309 8.60 -5.69 4.67
C ALA A 309 9.10 -4.64 5.65
N MET A 310 8.21 -4.24 6.56
CA MET A 310 8.57 -3.53 7.78
C MET A 310 7.97 -4.23 9.00
N LEU A 311 8.70 -4.19 10.10
CA LEU A 311 8.22 -4.59 11.42
C LEU A 311 7.94 -3.35 12.25
N LEU A 312 6.70 -3.26 12.72
CA LEU A 312 6.22 -2.23 13.64
C LEU A 312 6.08 -2.84 15.04
N THR A 313 6.40 -2.05 16.06
CA THR A 313 6.02 -2.33 17.46
C THR A 313 5.30 -1.12 18.02
N VAL A 314 4.11 -1.32 18.58
CA VAL A 314 3.31 -0.25 19.21
C VAL A 314 3.94 0.19 20.53
#